data_AF-A0AAP7IDJ7-F1
#
_entry.id   AF-A0AAP7IDJ7-F1
#
_cell.length_a   1.000
_cell.length_b   1.000
_cell.length_c   1.000
_cell.angle_alpha   90.00
_cell.angle_beta   90.00
_cell.angle_gamma   90.00
#
_symmetry.space_group_name_H-M   'P 1'
#
loop_
_entity.id
_entity.type
_entity.pdbx_description
1 polymer ?
#
loop_
_entity_poly.entity_id
_entity_poly.type
_entity_poly.pdbx_seq_one_letter_code
_entity_poly.pdbx_strand_id
1 'polypeptide(L)'
;MNKPTEIKYSLDENGEPYYAATHTQAVQGMETVETNIEDLMNFKETVIGDTGWVDFQFIPEVDKNTRFGEGDFKCGLKEVRFGDIRIKSIRLNIGNIPHNKQIAYIPTGFITKNNFFNCSTDGNSLPIRVEARTNGELKIYVHENDRNKSQKDIWIYQQFTWLE
;
A
#
# COMPACT_ATOMS: atom_id res chain seq x y z
N MET A 1 30.10 -11.56 -45.32
CA MET A 1 30.10 -10.60 -46.44
C MET A 1 29.50 -9.30 -45.94
N ASN A 2 30.28 -8.23 -45.84
CA ASN A 2 29.79 -6.88 -45.52
C ASN A 2 29.10 -6.33 -46.76
N LYS A 3 27.82 -5.94 -46.66
CA LYS A 3 27.16 -5.20 -47.75
C LYS A 3 27.85 -3.84 -47.89
N PRO A 4 28.16 -3.35 -49.10
CA PRO A 4 28.67 -2.00 -49.27
C PRO A 4 27.56 -1.00 -48.95
N THR A 5 27.81 -0.09 -48.01
CA THR A 5 26.93 1.04 -47.75
C THR A 5 27.44 2.21 -48.59
N GLU A 6 26.81 2.46 -49.74
CA GLU A 6 27.07 3.68 -50.53
C GLU A 6 26.28 4.84 -49.90
N ILE A 7 26.98 5.88 -49.46
CA ILE A 7 26.35 7.11 -48.94
C ILE A 7 26.36 8.15 -50.07
N LYS A 8 25.18 8.49 -50.60
CA LYS A 8 25.02 9.53 -51.62
C LYS A 8 24.68 10.86 -50.95
N TYR A 9 25.39 11.91 -51.33
CA TYR A 9 25.14 13.28 -50.85
C TYR A 9 24.30 14.04 -51.87
N SER A 10 23.37 14.88 -51.37
CA SER A 10 22.67 15.85 -52.18
C SER A 10 23.63 16.99 -52.57
N LEU A 11 23.49 17.52 -53.78
CA LEU A 11 24.28 18.65 -54.28
C LEU A 11 23.41 19.89 -54.38
N ASP A 12 23.95 21.05 -54.05
CA ASP A 12 23.28 22.34 -54.17
C ASP A 12 23.29 22.84 -55.63
N GLU A 13 22.79 24.06 -55.85
CA GLU A 13 22.73 24.68 -57.18
C GLU A 13 24.10 24.93 -57.83
N ASN A 14 25.17 24.95 -57.03
CA ASN A 14 26.55 25.11 -57.48
C ASN A 14 27.29 23.76 -57.61
N GLY A 15 26.61 22.65 -57.33
CA GLY A 15 27.20 21.30 -57.36
C GLY A 15 28.00 20.95 -56.10
N GLU A 16 27.91 21.74 -55.03
CA GLU A 16 28.58 21.45 -53.77
C GLU A 16 27.72 20.52 -52.89
N PRO A 17 28.32 19.53 -52.21
CA PRO A 17 27.57 18.66 -51.31
C PRO A 17 26.99 19.45 -50.13
N TYR A 18 25.71 19.23 -49.83
CA TYR A 18 25.08 19.77 -48.63
C TYR A 18 24.37 18.68 -47.82
N TYR A 19 24.18 18.97 -46.54
CA TYR A 19 23.42 18.13 -45.62
C TYR A 19 21.98 18.62 -45.58
N ALA A 20 21.05 17.82 -46.10
CA ALA A 20 19.63 18.12 -45.95
C ALA A 20 19.25 18.04 -44.46
N ALA A 21 18.82 19.17 -43.89
CA ALA A 21 18.17 19.19 -42.58
C ALA A 21 16.66 19.01 -42.77
N THR A 22 16.05 18.15 -41.98
CA THR A 22 14.59 17.99 -41.93
C THR A 22 14.10 18.20 -40.49
N HIS A 23 12.86 18.64 -40.33
CA HIS A 23 12.24 18.72 -39.01
C HIS A 23 12.07 17.31 -38.44
N THR A 24 12.26 17.11 -37.14
CA THR A 24 12.19 15.77 -36.50
C THR A 24 10.87 15.06 -36.78
N GLN A 25 9.77 15.81 -36.86
CA GLN A 25 8.42 15.29 -37.17
C GLN A 25 8.24 14.82 -38.62
N ALA A 26 9.16 15.14 -39.52
CA ALA A 26 9.10 14.77 -40.93
C ALA A 26 9.96 13.54 -41.26
N VAL A 27 10.60 12.91 -40.27
CA VAL A 27 11.39 11.69 -40.44
C VAL A 27 10.49 10.46 -40.26
N GLN A 28 10.08 9.84 -41.36
CA GLN A 28 9.27 8.62 -41.33
C GLN A 28 10.12 7.43 -40.83
N GLY A 29 9.67 6.75 -39.77
CA GLY A 29 10.37 5.63 -39.14
C GLY A 29 11.28 6.01 -37.96
N MET A 30 11.42 7.31 -37.66
CA MET A 30 11.79 7.78 -36.32
C MET A 30 10.51 8.06 -35.57
N GLU A 31 9.91 7.01 -35.01
CA GLU A 31 8.95 7.23 -33.93
C GLU A 31 9.71 7.96 -32.82
N THR A 32 9.28 9.19 -32.49
CA THR A 32 9.69 9.81 -31.26
C THR A 32 9.38 8.83 -30.14
N VAL A 33 10.40 8.44 -29.37
CA VAL A 33 10.24 7.71 -28.12
C VAL A 33 9.56 8.66 -27.14
N GLU A 34 8.27 8.93 -27.37
CA GLU A 34 7.30 9.39 -26.39
C GLU A 34 6.79 8.19 -25.56
N THR A 35 7.55 7.10 -25.54
CA THR A 35 7.46 6.01 -24.56
C THR A 35 7.95 6.52 -23.19
N ASN A 36 7.24 7.53 -22.67
CA ASN A 36 7.40 8.13 -21.37
C ASN A 36 6.05 7.98 -20.67
N ILE A 37 6.01 7.37 -19.49
CA ILE A 37 4.86 7.38 -18.56
C ILE A 37 3.64 6.51 -18.94
N GLU A 38 3.19 6.43 -20.19
CA GLU A 38 1.96 5.69 -20.53
C GLU A 38 2.05 4.17 -20.27
N ASP A 39 3.22 3.55 -20.47
CA ASP A 39 3.43 2.13 -20.12
C ASP A 39 3.63 1.88 -18.61
N LEU A 40 3.98 2.90 -17.84
CA LEU A 40 3.90 2.87 -16.36
C LEU A 40 2.46 3.12 -15.88
N MET A 41 1.62 3.73 -16.71
CA MET A 41 0.18 3.86 -16.48
C MET A 41 -0.56 2.56 -16.83
N ASN A 42 0.03 1.68 -17.66
CA ASN A 42 -0.41 0.29 -17.86
C ASN A 42 -0.02 -0.68 -16.72
N PHE A 43 0.98 -0.34 -15.87
CA PHE A 43 1.35 -1.06 -14.62
C PHE A 43 0.21 -1.12 -13.58
N LYS A 44 -0.83 -0.33 -13.84
CA LYS A 44 -1.86 0.21 -12.96
C LYS A 44 -3.25 -0.38 -13.24
N GLU A 45 -3.40 -1.18 -14.30
CA GLU A 45 -4.70 -1.41 -14.96
C GLU A 45 -5.49 -2.66 -14.53
N THR A 46 -5.40 -3.18 -13.30
CA THR A 46 -6.27 -4.37 -13.06
C THR A 46 -6.83 -4.65 -11.68
N VAL A 47 -6.18 -4.32 -10.56
CA VAL A 47 -6.47 -5.05 -9.31
C VAL A 47 -6.38 -6.56 -9.56
N ILE A 48 -5.18 -7.13 -9.42
CA ILE A 48 -5.00 -8.58 -9.63
C ILE A 48 -5.50 -9.42 -8.44
N GLY A 49 -5.88 -8.76 -7.35
CA GLY A 49 -6.52 -9.40 -6.22
C GLY A 49 -7.06 -8.39 -5.22
N ASP A 50 -8.29 -8.62 -4.77
CA ASP A 50 -8.91 -7.99 -3.60
C ASP A 50 -9.46 -9.13 -2.74
N THR A 51 -8.95 -9.26 -1.52
CA THR A 51 -9.42 -10.30 -0.58
C THR A 51 -10.82 -10.01 -0.02
N GLY A 52 -11.35 -8.81 -0.25
CA GLY A 52 -12.39 -8.25 0.59
C GLY A 52 -11.90 -8.06 2.03
N TRP A 53 -12.84 -7.73 2.93
CA TRP A 53 -12.57 -7.76 4.36
C TRP A 53 -12.71 -9.19 4.87
N VAL A 54 -11.61 -9.76 5.33
CA VAL A 54 -11.54 -11.11 5.89
C VAL A 54 -11.49 -11.01 7.41
N ASP A 55 -12.36 -11.75 8.08
CA ASP A 55 -12.38 -11.82 9.53
C ASP A 55 -11.13 -12.53 10.08
N PHE A 56 -10.69 -12.15 11.28
CA PHE A 56 -9.57 -12.81 11.97
C PHE A 56 -9.82 -12.96 13.47
N GLN A 57 -9.11 -13.90 14.09
CA GLN A 57 -9.36 -14.33 15.46
C GLN A 57 -8.60 -13.48 16.48
N PHE A 58 -9.29 -13.15 17.56
CA PHE A 58 -8.75 -12.49 18.74
C PHE A 58 -8.68 -13.48 19.91
N ILE A 59 -7.86 -13.16 20.91
CA ILE A 59 -7.89 -13.88 22.18
C ILE A 59 -9.25 -13.70 22.87
N PRO A 60 -9.71 -14.66 23.69
CA PRO A 60 -11.06 -14.62 24.27
C PRO A 60 -11.37 -13.41 25.14
N GLU A 61 -10.34 -12.75 25.69
CA GLU A 61 -10.55 -11.59 26.57
C GLU A 61 -10.86 -10.30 25.81
N VAL A 62 -10.61 -10.23 24.49
CA VAL A 62 -10.81 -9.01 23.70
C VAL A 62 -12.22 -8.98 23.13
N ASP A 63 -12.94 -7.90 23.43
CA ASP A 63 -14.29 -7.69 22.93
C ASP A 63 -14.23 -7.23 21.47
N LYS A 64 -14.85 -7.98 20.55
CA LYS A 64 -14.79 -7.72 19.11
C LYS A 64 -16.09 -7.12 18.58
N ASN A 65 -15.98 -6.09 17.75
CA ASN A 65 -17.07 -5.43 17.03
C ASN A 65 -18.14 -4.83 17.97
N THR A 66 -17.71 -4.19 19.06
CA THR A 66 -18.60 -3.68 20.10
C THR A 66 -18.93 -2.20 19.98
N ARG A 67 -18.26 -1.45 19.09
CA ARG A 67 -18.44 -0.01 18.97
C ARG A 67 -19.32 0.37 17.77
N PHE A 68 -20.12 1.41 18.00
CA PHE A 68 -20.96 2.16 17.05
C PHE A 68 -22.17 1.43 16.42
N GLY A 69 -22.18 0.09 16.38
CA GLY A 69 -23.40 -0.70 16.16
C GLY A 69 -23.57 -1.28 14.75
N GLU A 70 -24.82 -1.44 14.30
CA GLU A 70 -25.15 -2.06 13.01
C GLU A 70 -24.88 -1.09 11.85
N GLY A 71 -24.07 -1.53 10.87
CA GLY A 71 -23.65 -0.72 9.72
C GLY A 71 -22.22 -0.16 9.83
N ASP A 72 -21.64 -0.19 11.03
CA ASP A 72 -20.24 0.18 11.26
C ASP A 72 -19.26 -0.89 10.80
N PHE A 73 -17.98 -0.50 10.68
CA PHE A 73 -16.99 -1.47 10.24
C PHE A 73 -16.67 -2.47 11.35
N LYS A 74 -16.59 -3.74 10.92
CA LYS A 74 -16.11 -4.85 11.73
C LYS A 74 -14.59 -4.98 11.60
N CYS A 75 -13.98 -5.62 12.58
CA CYS A 75 -12.60 -6.06 12.51
C CYS A 75 -12.39 -6.87 11.23
N GLY A 76 -11.27 -6.64 10.57
CA GLY A 76 -10.94 -7.38 9.37
C GLY A 76 -9.56 -7.03 8.83
N LEU A 77 -9.04 -7.95 8.04
CA LEU A 77 -7.84 -7.78 7.24
C LEU A 77 -8.26 -7.60 5.78
N LYS A 78 -7.54 -6.77 5.05
CA LYS A 78 -7.72 -6.61 3.61
C LYS A 78 -6.38 -6.48 2.92
N GLU A 79 -6.21 -7.16 1.80
CA GLU A 79 -5.10 -6.93 0.88
C GLU A 79 -5.67 -6.64 -0.51
N VAL A 80 -5.19 -5.55 -1.11
CA VAL A 80 -5.47 -5.19 -2.50
C VAL A 80 -4.15 -5.12 -3.24
N ARG A 81 -4.07 -5.77 -4.40
CA ARG A 81 -2.85 -5.87 -5.20
C ARG A 81 -2.99 -5.15 -6.53
N PHE A 82 -2.03 -4.28 -6.84
CA PHE A 82 -1.92 -3.58 -8.12
C PHE A 82 -0.52 -3.85 -8.69
N GLY A 83 -0.41 -4.79 -9.62
CA GLY A 83 0.90 -5.29 -10.06
C GLY A 83 1.69 -5.80 -8.85
N ASP A 84 2.89 -5.25 -8.64
CA ASP A 84 3.75 -5.60 -7.51
C ASP A 84 3.44 -4.84 -6.20
N ILE A 85 2.57 -3.81 -6.25
CA ILE A 85 2.21 -3.02 -5.07
C ILE A 85 1.15 -3.77 -4.26
N ARG A 86 1.38 -3.91 -2.95
CA ARG A 86 0.39 -4.46 -2.02
C ARG A 86 -0.09 -3.37 -1.08
N ILE A 87 -1.39 -3.09 -1.14
CA ILE A 87 -2.05 -2.25 -0.16
C ILE A 87 -2.66 -3.17 0.89
N LYS A 88 -2.19 -3.06 2.12
CA LYS A 88 -2.69 -3.87 3.23
C LYS A 88 -3.41 -3.00 4.24
N SER A 89 -4.49 -3.53 4.79
CA SER A 89 -5.29 -2.84 5.79
C SER A 89 -5.71 -3.74 6.93
N ILE A 90 -5.76 -3.15 8.13
CA ILE A 90 -6.33 -3.76 9.33
C ILE A 90 -7.40 -2.82 9.87
N ARG A 91 -8.59 -3.34 10.11
CA ARG A 91 -9.63 -2.70 10.91
C ARG A 91 -9.63 -3.29 12.30
N LEU A 92 -9.58 -2.43 13.30
CA LEU A 92 -9.76 -2.77 14.70
C LEU A 92 -11.00 -2.05 15.22
N ASN A 93 -12.02 -2.82 15.58
CA ASN A 93 -13.19 -2.40 16.36
C ASN A 93 -13.20 -3.31 17.59
N ILE A 94 -12.41 -2.94 18.59
CA ILE A 94 -12.13 -3.79 19.75
C ILE A 94 -12.24 -3.03 21.06
N GLY A 95 -12.65 -3.73 22.12
CA GLY A 95 -12.68 -3.27 23.51
C GLY A 95 -12.00 -4.26 24.45
N ASN A 96 -11.93 -3.92 25.74
CA ASN A 96 -11.26 -4.71 26.77
C ASN A 96 -9.81 -5.07 26.41
N ILE A 97 -9.00 -4.03 26.19
CA ILE A 97 -7.70 -4.19 25.54
C ILE A 97 -6.57 -4.42 26.58
N PRO A 98 -5.90 -5.58 26.55
CA PRO A 98 -4.77 -5.84 27.44
C PRO A 98 -3.50 -5.13 26.96
N HIS A 99 -2.78 -4.54 27.91
CA HIS A 99 -1.46 -3.93 27.66
C HIS A 99 -0.38 -5.00 27.42
N ASN A 100 0.45 -4.80 26.38
CA ASN A 100 1.64 -5.60 26.06
C ASN A 100 1.39 -7.11 25.95
N LYS A 101 0.20 -7.50 25.50
CA LYS A 101 -0.19 -8.89 25.22
C LYS A 101 -0.50 -9.02 23.73
N GLN A 102 -0.18 -10.18 23.15
CA GLN A 102 -0.67 -10.50 21.80
C GLN A 102 -2.19 -10.66 21.87
N ILE A 103 -2.92 -9.88 21.06
CA ILE A 103 -4.39 -9.84 21.09
C ILE A 103 -5.06 -10.59 19.96
N ALA A 104 -4.32 -10.91 18.89
CA ALA A 104 -4.86 -11.58 17.73
C ALA A 104 -3.83 -12.46 17.03
N TYR A 105 -4.33 -13.37 16.19
CA TYR A 105 -3.54 -14.21 15.31
C TYR A 105 -3.73 -13.73 13.88
N ILE A 106 -2.79 -12.93 13.39
CA ILE A 106 -2.77 -12.51 11.99
C ILE A 106 -2.16 -13.64 11.15
N PRO A 107 -2.74 -13.99 9.98
CA PRO A 107 -2.16 -14.99 9.09
C PRO A 107 -0.70 -14.68 8.74
N THR A 108 0.15 -15.70 8.89
CA THR A 108 1.57 -15.62 8.54
C THR A 108 1.74 -15.12 7.10
N GLY A 109 2.63 -14.15 6.90
CA GLY A 109 2.88 -13.54 5.58
C GLY A 109 1.96 -12.36 5.24
N PHE A 110 0.90 -12.10 6.02
CA PHE A 110 0.12 -10.87 5.86
C PHE A 110 0.91 -9.64 6.31
N ILE A 111 1.73 -9.72 7.35
CA ILE A 111 2.65 -8.63 7.73
C ILE A 111 4.06 -9.00 7.23
N THR A 112 4.63 -8.24 6.30
CA THR A 112 5.99 -8.54 5.78
C THR A 112 7.06 -7.59 6.32
N LYS A 113 6.64 -6.43 6.85
CA LYS A 113 7.47 -5.51 7.63
C LYS A 113 6.77 -5.17 8.95
N ASN A 114 7.55 -4.98 10.01
CA ASN A 114 6.97 -4.55 11.29
C ASN A 114 6.36 -3.16 11.13
N ASN A 115 5.10 -3.01 11.52
CA ASN A 115 4.36 -1.77 11.44
C ASN A 115 3.94 -1.32 12.84
N PHE A 116 4.04 0.00 13.07
CA PHE A 116 3.72 0.64 14.34
C PHE A 116 2.78 1.81 14.08
N PHE A 117 1.60 1.76 14.66
CA PHE A 117 0.57 2.78 14.49
C PHE A 117 0.22 3.43 15.82
N ASN A 118 -0.13 4.71 15.78
CA ASN A 118 -0.77 5.38 16.92
C ASN A 118 -2.27 5.45 16.67
N CYS A 119 -3.06 5.27 17.71
CA CYS A 119 -4.51 5.35 17.65
C CYS A 119 -5.12 6.10 18.82
N SER A 120 -6.20 6.81 18.53
CA SER A 120 -7.07 7.41 19.54
C SER A 120 -8.01 6.35 20.11
N THR A 121 -8.50 6.60 21.32
CA THR A 121 -9.38 5.68 22.06
C THR A 121 -10.61 6.46 22.59
N ASP A 122 -11.04 6.21 23.83
CA ASP A 122 -12.19 6.78 24.55
C ASP A 122 -12.26 8.32 24.69
N GLY A 123 -11.39 9.08 24.03
CA GLY A 123 -11.32 10.54 24.09
C GLY A 123 -10.77 11.11 25.41
N ASN A 124 -10.62 10.28 26.45
CA ASN A 124 -10.16 10.67 27.77
C ASN A 124 -8.83 10.01 28.16
N SER A 125 -8.30 9.17 27.28
CA SER A 125 -7.02 8.48 27.43
C SER A 125 -6.03 8.94 26.36
N LEU A 126 -4.76 8.81 26.68
CA LEU A 126 -3.67 9.15 25.78
C LEU A 126 -3.61 8.17 24.59
N PRO A 127 -2.99 8.58 23.48
CA PRO A 127 -2.86 7.73 22.30
C PRO A 127 -2.24 6.38 22.64
N ILE A 128 -2.81 5.34 22.06
CA ILE A 128 -2.39 3.95 22.21
C ILE A 128 -1.51 3.59 21.01
N ARG A 129 -0.50 2.74 21.22
CA ARG A 129 0.30 2.19 20.12
C ARG A 129 -0.18 0.78 19.75
N VAL A 130 -0.34 0.55 18.46
CA VAL A 130 -0.60 -0.77 17.85
C VAL A 130 0.67 -1.25 17.16
N GLU A 131 1.15 -2.44 17.50
CA GLU A 131 2.29 -3.08 16.85
C GLU A 131 1.82 -4.32 16.09
N ALA A 132 2.01 -4.32 14.77
CA ALA A 132 1.79 -5.48 13.91
C ALA A 132 3.16 -6.00 13.45
N ARG A 133 3.50 -7.23 13.84
CA ARG A 133 4.83 -7.82 13.60
C ARG A 133 4.78 -8.91 12.53
N THR A 134 5.92 -9.12 11.89
CA THR A 134 6.09 -10.10 10.79
C THR A 134 5.81 -11.56 11.17
N ASN A 135 5.88 -11.89 12.46
CA ASN A 135 5.50 -13.19 13.01
C ASN A 135 3.98 -13.36 13.22
N GLY A 136 3.16 -12.38 12.81
CA GLY A 136 1.70 -12.40 12.98
C GLY A 136 1.22 -11.92 14.34
N GLU A 137 2.12 -11.49 15.23
CA GLU A 137 1.73 -10.87 16.51
C GLU A 137 1.11 -9.48 16.28
N LEU A 138 -0.09 -9.28 16.83
CA LEU A 138 -0.68 -7.96 17.03
C LEU A 138 -0.67 -7.62 18.52
N LYS A 139 0.05 -6.58 18.92
CA LYS A 139 0.16 -6.12 20.33
C LYS A 139 -0.32 -4.69 20.48
N ILE A 140 -0.89 -4.40 21.64
CA ILE A 140 -1.34 -3.06 22.00
C ILE A 140 -0.59 -2.55 23.22
N TYR A 141 -0.15 -1.29 23.16
CA TYR A 141 0.53 -0.62 24.27
C TYR A 141 -0.27 0.60 24.70
N VAL A 142 -0.96 0.44 25.82
CA VAL A 142 -1.60 1.53 26.57
C VAL A 142 -0.52 2.38 27.27
N HIS A 143 -0.67 3.70 27.17
CA HIS A 143 0.18 4.68 27.85
C HIS A 143 0.18 4.45 29.36
N GLU A 144 1.31 4.67 30.03
CA GLU A 144 1.48 4.36 31.47
C GLU A 144 0.41 5.00 32.37
N ASN A 145 0.07 6.26 32.13
CA ASN A 145 -0.96 6.99 32.87
C ASN A 145 -2.38 6.38 32.77
N ASP A 146 -2.64 5.59 31.74
CA ASP A 146 -3.95 4.98 31.50
C ASP A 146 -3.99 3.49 31.85
N ARG A 147 -2.86 2.88 32.26
CA ARG A 147 -2.80 1.44 32.59
C ARG A 147 -3.60 1.05 33.84
N ASN A 148 -3.83 2.01 34.73
CA ASN A 148 -4.63 1.81 35.94
C ASN A 148 -6.13 1.99 35.69
N LYS A 149 -6.54 2.49 34.52
CA LYS A 149 -7.95 2.52 34.14
C LYS A 149 -8.44 1.10 33.89
N SER A 150 -9.74 0.89 34.08
CA SER A 150 -10.35 -0.38 33.69
C SER A 150 -10.13 -0.61 32.20
N GLN A 151 -9.51 -1.73 31.83
CA GLN A 151 -9.25 -2.06 30.42
C GLN A 151 -10.54 -2.17 29.60
N LYS A 152 -11.68 -2.40 30.25
CA LYS A 152 -13.02 -2.40 29.62
C LYS A 152 -13.41 -1.03 29.05
N ASP A 153 -12.87 0.04 29.61
CA ASP A 153 -13.14 1.41 29.16
C ASP A 153 -12.24 1.80 27.98
N ILE A 154 -11.16 1.05 27.76
CA ILE A 154 -10.22 1.26 26.66
C ILE A 154 -10.69 0.49 25.43
N TRP A 155 -10.79 1.20 24.30
CA TRP A 155 -11.21 0.63 23.03
C TRP A 155 -10.46 1.24 21.85
N ILE A 156 -10.45 0.54 20.72
CA ILE A 156 -9.91 1.02 19.45
C ILE A 156 -11.01 0.86 18.41
N TYR A 157 -11.31 1.95 17.71
CA TYR A 157 -12.13 1.96 16.50
C TYR A 157 -11.35 2.70 15.42
N GLN A 158 -10.47 1.98 14.71
CA GLN A 158 -9.64 2.57 13.67
C GLN A 158 -9.25 1.58 12.56
N GLN A 159 -9.02 2.13 11.37
CA GLN A 159 -8.43 1.43 10.23
C GLN A 159 -7.00 1.93 10.01
N PHE A 160 -6.06 1.00 9.84
CA PHE A 160 -4.70 1.28 9.39
C PHE A 160 -4.52 0.72 7.99
N THR A 161 -3.91 1.50 7.11
CA THR A 161 -3.56 1.08 5.76
C THR A 161 -2.11 1.45 5.49
N TRP A 162 -1.36 0.53 4.89
CA TRP A 162 0.02 0.76 4.49
C TRP A 162 0.33 0.08 3.16
N LEU A 163 1.44 0.51 2.56
CA LEU A 163 1.99 -0.07 1.35
C LEU A 163 3.10 -1.06 1.73
N GLU A 164 3.10 -2.21 1.07
CA GLU A 164 4.22 -3.15 1.04
C GLU A 164 4.61 -3.48 -0.40
#